data_AF-A0A2D8VIG1-F1
#
_entry.id   AF-A0A2D8VIG1-F1
#
_cell.length_a   1.000
_cell.length_b   1.000
_cell.length_c   1.000
_cell.angle_alpha   90.00
_cell.angle_beta   90.00
_cell.angle_gamma   90.00
#
_symmetry.space_group_name_H-M   'P 1'
#
loop_
_entity.id
_entity.type
_entity.pdbx_description
1 polymer ?
#
loop_
_entity_poly.entity_id
_entity_poly.type
_entity_poly.pdbx_seq_one_letter_code
_entity_poly.pdbx_strand_id
1 'polypeptide(L)'
;MSPQKRKAFQKVAECLYRNNSSRTYYAFLKRNGRQIRRSLGTTDRKLAERRLKQFREDADKQAGGGRGRMSFRELGEAWEPVATTNLKKSSSDRVKRCLRTLYAVFADRAISSISVRDCEEWAVDRGKGIASSTFNKDAQVLKAVFKYAVDRGMLLDNPASVIKAKRVTDKRVLIPTREQFDLLCD
;
A
#
# COMPACT_ATOMS: atom_id res chain seq x y z
N MET A 1 -1.76 50.00 14.79
CA MET A 1 -0.62 49.10 14.54
C MET A 1 -0.96 47.71 15.08
N SER A 2 -1.28 46.74 14.22
CA SER A 2 -1.58 45.38 14.65
C SER A 2 -0.31 44.67 15.13
N PRO A 3 -0.29 44.05 16.32
CA PRO A 3 0.90 43.37 16.82
C PRO A 3 1.20 42.15 15.93
N GLN A 4 2.36 42.18 15.26
CA GLN A 4 2.86 41.03 14.50
C GLN A 4 2.98 39.82 15.42
N LYS A 5 2.13 38.80 15.22
CA LYS A 5 2.19 37.53 15.94
C LYS A 5 3.59 36.94 15.78
N ARG A 6 4.39 36.96 16.85
CA ARG A 6 5.69 36.29 16.91
C ARG A 6 5.48 34.80 16.59
N LYS A 7 6.18 34.28 15.58
CA LYS A 7 6.13 32.86 15.23
C LYS A 7 6.55 32.04 16.45
N ALA A 8 5.76 31.04 16.83
CA ALA A 8 6.02 30.22 18.02
C ALA A 8 7.29 29.36 17.90
N PHE A 9 7.70 29.03 16.67
CA PHE A 9 8.88 28.20 16.40
C PHE A 9 9.83 28.89 15.41
N GLN A 10 11.12 28.90 15.75
CA GLN A 10 12.21 29.32 14.90
C GLN A 10 12.87 28.10 14.27
N LYS A 11 13.07 28.08 12.95
CA LYS A 11 13.84 27.02 12.28
C LYS A 11 15.32 27.22 12.58
N VAL A 12 15.98 26.18 13.08
CA VAL A 12 17.40 26.23 13.48
C VAL A 12 18.27 25.40 12.53
N ALA A 13 17.75 24.27 12.05
CA ALA A 13 18.39 23.43 11.03
C ALA A 13 17.33 22.66 10.23
N GLU A 14 17.76 21.76 9.35
CA GLU A 14 16.85 20.84 8.66
C GLU A 14 16.08 19.99 9.67
N CYS A 15 14.74 19.99 9.57
CA CYS A 15 13.84 19.29 10.50
C CYS A 15 13.98 19.66 11.99
N LEU A 16 14.76 20.68 12.35
CA LEU A 16 15.02 21.11 13.72
C LEU A 16 14.51 22.53 13.97
N TYR A 17 13.64 22.65 14.96
CA TYR A 17 12.97 23.89 15.32
C TYR A 17 13.15 24.16 16.81
N ARG A 18 13.16 25.44 17.19
CA ARG A 18 13.24 25.89 18.58
C ARG A 18 11.98 26.67 18.93
N ASN A 19 11.37 26.32 20.06
CA ASN A 19 10.23 27.08 20.59
C ASN A 19 10.75 28.39 21.20
N ASN A 20 10.16 29.53 20.82
CA ASN A 20 10.57 30.84 21.30
C ASN A 20 10.21 31.08 22.78
N SER A 21 9.14 30.46 23.29
CA SER A 21 8.71 30.61 24.69
C SER A 21 9.48 29.68 25.62
N SER A 22 9.53 28.38 25.31
CA SER A 22 10.15 27.38 26.20
C SER A 22 11.64 27.13 25.93
N ARG A 23 12.20 27.72 24.86
CA ARG A 23 13.55 27.46 24.32
C ARG A 23 13.85 25.99 23.97
N THR A 24 12.87 25.08 24.09
CA THR A 24 13.01 23.65 23.83
C THR A 24 13.08 23.37 22.33
N TYR A 25 13.90 22.40 21.93
CA TYR A 25 13.99 21.95 20.55
C TYR A 25 12.88 20.94 20.18
N TYR A 26 12.48 20.97 18.91
CA TYR A 26 11.44 20.14 18.31
C TYR A 26 11.92 19.58 16.97
N ALA A 27 11.52 18.34 16.69
CA ALA A 27 11.69 17.68 15.39
C ALA A 27 10.42 17.83 14.54
N PHE A 28 10.59 18.24 13.29
CA PHE A 28 9.53 18.36 12.29
C PHE A 28 9.91 17.48 11.09
N LEU A 29 9.26 16.32 10.97
CA LEU A 29 9.48 15.37 9.87
C LEU A 29 8.21 15.28 9.01
N LYS A 30 8.35 15.04 7.72
CA LYS A 30 7.22 14.82 6.80
C LYS A 30 7.29 13.38 6.29
N ARG A 31 6.18 12.64 6.40
CA ARG A 31 6.10 11.25 5.95
C ARG A 31 4.69 10.93 5.46
N ASN A 32 4.59 10.28 4.29
CA ASN A 32 3.31 9.98 3.62
C ASN A 32 2.37 11.21 3.52
N GLY A 33 2.94 12.39 3.21
CA GLY A 33 2.19 13.65 3.16
C GLY A 33 1.81 14.26 4.52
N ARG A 34 1.93 13.52 5.64
CA ARG A 34 1.61 14.01 7.00
C ARG A 34 2.87 14.49 7.73
N GLN A 35 2.75 15.61 8.44
CA GLN A 35 3.83 16.16 9.25
C GLN A 35 3.78 15.61 10.68
N ILE A 36 4.90 15.06 11.15
CA ILE A 36 5.10 14.56 12.51
C ILE A 36 5.91 15.61 13.26
N ARG A 37 5.36 16.11 14.38
CA ARG A 37 6.02 17.07 15.27
C ARG A 37 6.24 16.45 16.64
N ARG A 38 7.48 16.45 17.14
CA ARG A 38 7.81 15.93 18.48
C ARG A 38 8.76 16.86 19.22
N SER A 39 8.52 17.07 20.51
CA SER A 39 9.49 17.76 21.39
C SER A 39 10.70 16.86 21.61
N LEU A 40 11.90 17.42 21.51
CA LEU A 40 13.15 16.75 21.84
C LEU A 40 13.51 16.90 23.32
N GLY A 41 12.72 17.66 24.09
CA GLY A 41 12.85 17.77 25.56
C GLY A 41 14.21 18.30 26.03
N THR A 42 14.87 19.14 25.23
CA THR A 42 16.17 19.73 25.58
C THR A 42 16.26 21.16 25.06
N THR A 43 17.04 21.99 25.75
CA THR A 43 17.43 23.36 25.37
C THR A 43 18.87 23.43 24.85
N ASP A 44 19.64 22.35 24.96
CA ASP A 44 20.99 22.21 24.40
C ASP A 44 20.92 21.72 22.94
N ARG A 45 21.63 22.43 22.07
CA ARG A 45 21.67 22.19 20.62
C ARG A 45 22.32 20.86 20.27
N LYS A 46 23.48 20.53 20.86
CA LYS A 46 24.21 19.28 20.50
C LYS A 46 23.40 18.05 20.89
N LEU A 47 22.78 18.09 22.07
CA LEU A 47 21.87 17.04 22.52
C LEU A 47 20.61 16.95 21.64
N ALA A 48 20.07 18.08 21.18
CA ALA A 48 18.93 18.11 20.27
C ALA A 48 19.25 17.46 18.92
N GLU A 49 20.41 17.74 18.33
CA GLU A 49 20.85 17.14 17.06
C GLU A 49 21.01 15.62 17.19
N ARG A 50 21.60 15.14 18.30
CA ARG A 50 21.67 13.69 18.60
C ARG A 50 20.28 13.06 18.74
N ARG A 51 19.39 13.67 19.52
CA ARG A 51 18.01 13.19 19.69
C ARG A 51 17.20 13.26 18.40
N LEU A 52 17.46 14.24 17.52
CA LEU A 52 16.84 14.33 16.20
C LEU A 52 17.31 13.18 15.30
N LYS A 53 18.62 12.87 15.29
CA LYS A 53 19.16 11.73 14.56
C LYS A 53 18.53 10.43 15.04
N GLN A 54 18.48 10.22 16.35
CA GLN A 54 17.81 9.06 16.95
C GLN A 54 16.32 9.03 16.60
N PHE A 55 15.63 10.17 16.63
CA PHE A 55 14.21 10.24 16.25
C PHE A 55 13.97 9.96 14.76
N ARG A 56 14.87 10.36 13.87
CA ARG A 56 14.86 9.99 12.45
C ARG A 56 15.08 8.49 12.30
N GLU A 57 16.12 7.94 12.93
CA GLU A 57 16.39 6.51 12.92
C GLU A 57 15.26 5.69 13.53
N ASP A 58 14.62 6.15 14.60
CA ASP A 58 13.48 5.50 15.23
C ASP A 58 12.25 5.60 14.34
N ALA A 59 12.02 6.73 13.68
CA ALA A 59 10.96 6.83 12.68
C ALA A 59 11.22 5.88 11.50
N ASP A 60 12.47 5.75 11.05
CA ASP A 60 12.88 4.85 9.98
C ASP A 60 12.85 3.38 10.44
N LYS A 61 13.22 3.07 11.69
CA LYS A 61 13.10 1.75 12.30
C LYS A 61 11.65 1.38 12.58
N GLN A 62 10.80 2.33 12.95
CA GLN A 62 9.37 2.10 13.09
C GLN A 62 8.69 1.96 11.71
N ALA A 63 9.38 2.38 10.63
CA ALA A 63 9.09 1.91 9.27
C ALA A 63 9.53 0.47 9.02
N GLY A 64 10.72 0.10 9.52
CA GLY A 64 11.42 -1.16 9.16
C GLY A 64 11.41 -2.29 10.19
N GLY A 65 10.82 -2.12 11.37
CA GLY A 65 11.11 -2.93 12.56
C GLY A 65 9.85 -3.44 13.24
N GLY A 66 9.53 -4.71 12.99
CA GLY A 66 8.55 -5.52 13.73
C GLY A 66 7.25 -5.82 12.97
N ARG A 67 6.85 -4.98 12.01
CA ARG A 67 5.62 -5.17 11.20
C ARG A 67 5.84 -5.10 9.68
N GLY A 68 7.08 -4.84 9.24
CA GLY A 68 7.42 -4.58 7.84
C GLY A 68 8.46 -5.51 7.21
N ARG A 69 8.74 -6.68 7.81
CA ARG A 69 9.64 -7.70 7.22
C ARG A 69 8.93 -8.70 6.33
N MET A 70 7.62 -8.82 6.46
CA MET A 70 6.86 -9.76 5.64
C MET A 70 6.92 -9.28 4.18
N SER A 71 7.47 -10.13 3.33
CA SER A 71 7.42 -9.98 1.89
C SER A 71 5.99 -10.14 1.40
N PHE A 72 5.69 -9.62 0.21
CA PHE A 72 4.38 -9.81 -0.39
C PHE A 72 4.08 -11.30 -0.64
N ARG A 73 5.11 -12.09 -0.98
CA ARG A 73 4.98 -13.54 -1.13
C ARG A 73 4.51 -14.19 0.16
N GLU A 74 5.19 -13.95 1.26
CA GLU A 74 4.83 -14.52 2.57
C GLU A 74 3.41 -14.10 2.98
N LEU A 75 3.04 -12.83 2.74
CA LEU A 75 1.69 -12.34 3.04
C LEU A 75 0.64 -13.07 2.20
N GLY A 76 0.90 -13.28 0.91
CA GLY A 76 0.02 -14.01 0.02
C GLY A 76 -0.12 -15.48 0.39
N GLU A 77 0.97 -16.14 0.78
CA GLU A 77 0.97 -17.53 1.26
C GLU A 77 0.21 -17.68 2.58
N ALA A 78 0.31 -16.71 3.49
CA ALA A 78 -0.47 -16.68 4.73
C ALA A 78 -1.95 -16.38 4.50
N TRP A 79 -2.29 -15.64 3.44
CA TRP A 79 -3.66 -15.25 3.10
C TRP A 79 -4.39 -16.30 2.26
N GLU A 80 -3.69 -17.00 1.35
CA GLU A 80 -4.25 -18.00 0.44
C GLU A 80 -5.15 -19.04 1.12
N PRO A 81 -4.73 -19.74 2.20
CA PRO A 81 -5.60 -20.74 2.84
C PRO A 81 -6.85 -20.11 3.45
N VAL A 82 -6.73 -18.91 4.02
CA VAL A 82 -7.86 -18.17 4.60
C VAL A 82 -8.88 -17.81 3.51
N ALA A 83 -8.40 -17.36 2.35
CA ALA A 83 -9.25 -16.95 1.24
C ALA A 83 -9.90 -18.13 0.50
N THR A 84 -9.27 -19.32 0.52
CA THR A 84 -9.68 -20.46 -0.31
C THR A 84 -10.42 -21.56 0.43
N THR A 85 -10.43 -21.55 1.77
CA THR A 85 -10.99 -22.64 2.60
C THR A 85 -12.43 -23.02 2.26
N ASN A 86 -13.29 -22.01 2.00
CA ASN A 86 -14.71 -22.21 1.69
C ASN A 86 -15.03 -22.08 0.19
N LEU A 87 -14.01 -22.04 -0.68
CA LEU A 87 -14.20 -21.88 -2.11
C LEU A 87 -14.22 -23.21 -2.84
N LYS A 88 -15.07 -23.30 -3.88
CA LYS A 88 -15.00 -24.38 -4.87
C LYS A 88 -13.59 -24.41 -5.50
N LYS A 89 -13.12 -25.60 -5.87
CA LYS A 89 -11.78 -25.82 -6.44
C LYS A 89 -11.45 -24.85 -7.59
N SER A 90 -12.36 -24.68 -8.55
CA SER A 90 -12.18 -23.77 -9.69
C SER A 90 -11.98 -22.30 -9.28
N SER A 91 -12.66 -21.85 -8.23
CA SER A 91 -12.51 -20.51 -7.66
C SER A 91 -11.18 -20.37 -6.92
N SER A 92 -10.77 -21.39 -6.16
CA SER A 92 -9.46 -21.44 -5.50
C SER A 92 -8.32 -21.38 -6.52
N ASP A 93 -8.38 -22.20 -7.58
CA ASP A 93 -7.38 -22.22 -8.66
C ASP A 93 -7.28 -20.87 -9.37
N ARG A 94 -8.41 -20.14 -9.48
CA ARG A 94 -8.41 -18.77 -10.02
C ARG A 94 -7.65 -17.82 -9.10
N VAL A 95 -7.85 -17.87 -7.78
CA VAL A 95 -7.10 -17.06 -6.80
C VAL A 95 -5.60 -17.37 -6.86
N LYS A 96 -5.22 -18.65 -6.88
CA LYS A 96 -3.81 -19.08 -6.96
C LYS A 96 -3.12 -18.59 -8.23
N ARG A 97 -3.82 -18.61 -9.38
CA ARG A 97 -3.29 -18.04 -10.63
C ARG A 97 -3.07 -16.53 -10.52
N CYS A 98 -4.01 -15.79 -9.94
CA CYS A 98 -3.84 -14.36 -9.69
C CYS A 98 -2.63 -14.11 -8.78
N LEU A 99 -2.49 -14.85 -7.66
CA LEU A 99 -1.33 -14.73 -6.76
C LEU A 99 -0.01 -14.95 -7.50
N ARG A 100 0.08 -15.98 -8.36
CA ARG A 100 1.29 -16.22 -9.17
C ARG A 100 1.66 -15.03 -10.05
N THR A 101 0.67 -14.38 -10.67
CA THR A 101 0.93 -13.19 -11.50
C THR A 101 1.37 -11.99 -10.66
N LEU A 102 0.86 -11.85 -9.43
CA LEU A 102 1.28 -10.80 -8.51
C LEU A 102 2.68 -11.05 -7.96
N TYR A 103 3.03 -12.31 -7.68
CA TYR A 103 4.35 -12.70 -7.22
C TYR A 103 5.44 -12.40 -8.24
N ALA A 104 5.16 -12.50 -9.54
CA ALA A 104 6.11 -12.12 -10.58
C ALA A 104 6.57 -10.64 -10.48
N VAL A 105 5.78 -9.78 -9.82
CA VAL A 105 6.06 -8.34 -9.69
C VAL A 105 6.46 -7.95 -8.26
N PHE A 106 5.79 -8.51 -7.26
CA PHE A 106 5.90 -8.04 -5.88
C PHE A 106 6.55 -9.03 -4.91
N ALA A 107 6.84 -10.28 -5.30
CA ALA A 107 7.16 -11.37 -4.37
C ALA A 107 8.14 -10.98 -3.26
N ASP A 108 9.32 -10.48 -3.63
CA ASP A 108 10.43 -10.23 -2.70
C ASP A 108 10.37 -8.83 -2.07
N ARG A 109 9.40 -8.00 -2.48
CA ARG A 109 9.21 -6.66 -1.92
C ARG A 109 8.54 -6.77 -0.56
N ALA A 110 9.06 -6.03 0.43
CA ALA A 110 8.42 -5.87 1.72
C ALA A 110 7.07 -5.18 1.57
N ILE A 111 6.03 -5.66 2.25
CA ILE A 111 4.67 -5.11 2.13
C ILE A 111 4.58 -3.63 2.52
N SER A 112 5.46 -3.17 3.41
CA SER A 112 5.55 -1.77 3.84
C SER A 112 6.25 -0.86 2.82
N SER A 113 7.02 -1.44 1.89
CA SER A 113 7.73 -0.71 0.83
C SER A 113 6.87 -0.49 -0.42
N ILE A 114 5.78 -1.26 -0.57
CA ILE A 114 4.90 -1.16 -1.72
C ILE A 114 4.00 0.05 -1.54
N SER A 115 4.23 1.07 -2.37
CA SER A 115 3.47 2.31 -2.34
C SER A 115 2.23 2.25 -3.24
N VAL A 116 1.37 3.27 -3.11
CA VAL A 116 0.23 3.49 -4.02
C VAL A 116 0.71 3.62 -5.46
N ARG A 117 1.85 4.31 -5.69
CA ARG A 117 2.42 4.49 -7.03
C ARG A 117 2.83 3.15 -7.66
N ASP A 118 3.44 2.26 -6.90
CA ASP A 118 3.82 0.93 -7.40
C ASP A 118 2.58 0.11 -7.84
N CYS A 119 1.47 0.26 -7.10
CA CYS A 119 0.19 -0.35 -7.42
C CYS A 119 -0.44 0.24 -8.70
N GLU A 120 -0.31 1.55 -8.93
CA GLU A 120 -0.76 2.21 -10.15
C GLU A 120 0.09 1.82 -11.36
N GLU A 121 1.41 1.78 -11.22
CA GLU A 121 2.35 1.32 -12.25
C GLU A 121 2.03 -0.13 -12.66
N TRP A 122 1.83 -1.02 -11.68
CA TRP A 122 1.37 -2.38 -11.94
C TRP A 122 0.03 -2.42 -12.66
N ALA A 123 -0.94 -1.59 -12.26
CA ALA A 123 -2.27 -1.57 -12.88
C ALA A 123 -2.21 -1.12 -14.35
N VAL A 124 -1.36 -0.14 -14.67
CA VAL A 124 -1.11 0.30 -16.05
C VAL A 124 -0.48 -0.81 -16.86
N ASP A 125 0.58 -1.44 -16.34
CA ASP A 125 1.32 -2.45 -17.09
C ASP A 125 0.52 -3.74 -17.28
N ARG A 126 -0.02 -4.30 -16.18
CA ARG A 126 -0.87 -5.48 -16.22
C ARG A 126 -2.11 -5.27 -17.07
N GLY A 127 -2.63 -4.04 -17.12
CA GLY A 127 -3.80 -3.68 -17.89
C GLY A 127 -3.64 -3.73 -19.40
N LYS A 128 -2.40 -3.82 -19.93
CA LYS A 128 -2.13 -3.90 -21.38
C LYS A 128 -2.43 -5.30 -21.90
N GLY A 129 -3.21 -5.40 -22.97
CA GLY A 129 -3.43 -6.66 -23.69
C GLY A 129 -4.23 -7.75 -22.96
N ILE A 130 -4.79 -7.48 -21.77
CA ILE A 130 -5.61 -8.45 -21.03
C ILE A 130 -7.08 -8.05 -20.99
N ALA A 131 -7.96 -9.06 -20.91
CA ALA A 131 -9.40 -8.85 -20.74
C ALA A 131 -9.71 -8.12 -19.43
N SER A 132 -10.68 -7.19 -19.46
CA SER A 132 -11.13 -6.43 -18.29
C SER A 132 -11.52 -7.33 -17.11
N SER A 133 -12.16 -8.47 -17.37
CA SER A 133 -12.57 -9.43 -16.33
C SER A 133 -11.40 -10.14 -15.66
N THR A 134 -10.31 -10.37 -16.39
CA THR A 134 -9.05 -10.92 -15.85
C THR A 134 -8.36 -9.88 -15.00
N PHE A 135 -8.17 -8.67 -15.54
CA PHE A 135 -7.59 -7.53 -14.82
C PHE A 135 -8.31 -7.26 -13.50
N ASN A 136 -9.64 -7.18 -13.55
CA ASN A 136 -10.46 -6.91 -12.37
C ASN A 136 -10.29 -7.98 -11.30
N LYS A 137 -10.09 -9.25 -11.70
CA LYS A 137 -9.86 -10.33 -10.74
C LYS A 137 -8.48 -10.24 -10.11
N ASP A 138 -7.44 -9.97 -10.89
CA ASP A 138 -6.09 -9.75 -10.38
C ASP A 138 -6.08 -8.56 -9.39
N ALA A 139 -6.72 -7.45 -9.74
CA ALA A 139 -6.85 -6.27 -8.89
C ALA A 139 -7.67 -6.55 -7.61
N GLN A 140 -8.73 -7.36 -7.71
CA GLN A 140 -9.51 -7.79 -6.54
C GLN A 140 -8.66 -8.61 -5.58
N VAL A 141 -7.86 -9.54 -6.09
CA VAL A 141 -6.96 -10.37 -5.27
C VAL A 141 -5.88 -9.51 -4.62
N LEU A 142 -5.24 -8.61 -5.37
CA LEU A 142 -4.24 -7.69 -4.83
C LEU A 142 -4.81 -6.84 -3.68
N LYS A 143 -6.00 -6.27 -3.86
CA LYS A 143 -6.70 -5.52 -2.81
C LYS A 143 -6.99 -6.38 -1.59
N ALA A 144 -7.42 -7.62 -1.79
CA ALA A 144 -7.76 -8.53 -0.70
C ALA A 144 -6.54 -8.95 0.13
N VAL A 145 -5.39 -9.22 -0.52
CA VAL A 145 -4.11 -9.50 0.16
C VAL A 145 -3.70 -8.32 1.04
N PHE A 146 -3.70 -7.10 0.51
CA PHE A 146 -3.36 -5.92 1.32
C PHE A 146 -4.39 -5.60 2.38
N LYS A 147 -5.68 -5.84 2.12
CA LYS A 147 -6.72 -5.72 3.16
C LYS A 147 -6.46 -6.67 4.32
N TYR A 148 -6.03 -7.91 4.05
CA TYR A 148 -5.67 -8.86 5.10
C TYR A 148 -4.51 -8.36 5.97
N ALA A 149 -3.49 -7.72 5.38
CA ALA A 149 -2.42 -7.07 6.13
C ALA A 149 -2.91 -5.91 7.01
N VAL A 150 -3.85 -5.11 6.50
CA VAL A 150 -4.47 -4.00 7.27
C VAL A 150 -5.30 -4.56 8.43
N ASP A 151 -6.15 -5.56 8.17
CA ASP A 151 -7.02 -6.17 9.19
C ASP A 151 -6.20 -6.81 10.33
N ARG A 152 -4.97 -7.26 10.05
CA ARG A 152 -4.02 -7.78 11.05
C ARG A 152 -3.07 -6.72 11.64
N GLY A 153 -3.26 -5.44 11.32
CA GLY A 153 -2.47 -4.33 11.85
C GLY A 153 -1.01 -4.30 11.37
N MET A 154 -0.70 -5.00 10.27
CA MET A 154 0.62 -5.00 9.62
C MET A 154 0.82 -3.77 8.74
N LEU A 155 -0.26 -3.30 8.10
CA LEU A 155 -0.31 -2.05 7.34
C LEU A 155 -1.34 -1.10 7.96
N LEU A 156 -1.11 0.21 7.80
CA LEU A 156 -2.05 1.24 8.22
C LEU A 156 -3.22 1.36 7.22
N ASP A 157 -2.89 1.37 5.94
CA ASP A 157 -3.83 1.57 4.84
C ASP A 157 -3.51 0.60 3.69
N ASN A 158 -4.50 0.36 2.82
CA ASN A 158 -4.33 -0.50 1.66
C ASN A 158 -3.82 0.29 0.44
N PRO A 159 -2.57 0.07 -0.02
CA PRO A 159 -2.00 0.83 -1.15
C PRO A 159 -2.69 0.53 -2.49
N ALA A 160 -3.30 -0.65 -2.64
CA ALA A 160 -3.99 -1.05 -3.86
C ALA A 160 -5.45 -0.53 -3.92
N SER A 161 -5.95 0.15 -2.88
CA SER A 161 -7.32 0.63 -2.82
C SER A 161 -7.71 1.55 -3.98
N VAL A 162 -6.75 2.33 -4.50
CA VAL A 162 -6.93 3.28 -5.60
C VAL A 162 -7.23 2.65 -6.96
N ILE A 163 -6.88 1.37 -7.14
CA ILE A 163 -6.99 0.69 -8.45
C ILE A 163 -8.46 0.58 -8.85
N LYS A 164 -8.88 1.22 -9.93
CA LYS A 164 -10.27 1.16 -10.41
C LYS A 164 -10.50 -0.08 -11.25
N ALA A 165 -11.68 -0.69 -11.08
CA ALA A 165 -12.11 -1.78 -11.95
C ALA A 165 -12.34 -1.25 -13.37
N LYS A 166 -11.90 -2.01 -14.37
CA LYS A 166 -12.20 -1.76 -15.79
C LYS A 166 -13.63 -2.19 -16.09
N ARG A 167 -14.31 -1.45 -16.97
CA ARG A 167 -15.62 -1.85 -17.46
C ARG A 167 -15.50 -3.19 -18.20
N VAL A 168 -16.37 -4.14 -17.86
CA VAL A 168 -16.53 -5.39 -18.58
C VAL A 168 -17.66 -5.19 -19.57
N THR A 169 -17.34 -5.29 -20.86
CA THR A 169 -18.36 -5.32 -21.90
C THR A 169 -18.81 -6.78 -22.06
N ASP A 170 -20.12 -7.01 -22.02
CA ASP A 170 -20.65 -8.34 -22.26
C ASP A 170 -20.33 -8.76 -23.69
N LYS A 171 -19.82 -9.98 -23.83
CA LYS A 171 -19.71 -10.61 -25.14
C LYS A 171 -21.11 -10.95 -25.59
N ARG A 172 -21.50 -10.51 -26.80
CA ARG A 172 -22.76 -10.95 -27.40
C ARG A 172 -22.71 -12.47 -27.54
N VAL A 173 -23.51 -13.16 -26.73
CA VAL A 173 -23.68 -14.61 -26.87
C VAL A 173 -24.49 -14.81 -28.14
N LEU A 174 -23.85 -15.37 -29.17
CA LEU A 174 -24.55 -15.81 -30.37
C LEU A 174 -25.23 -17.13 -30.03
N ILE A 175 -26.55 -17.08 -29.84
CA ILE A 175 -27.37 -18.27 -29.64
C ILE A 175 -27.60 -18.88 -31.03
N PRO A 176 -27.17 -20.13 -31.30
CA PRO A 176 -27.42 -20.76 -32.58
C PRO A 176 -28.93 -20.90 -32.81
N THR A 177 -29.34 -20.71 -34.06
CA THR A 177 -30.68 -21.08 -34.53
C THR A 177 -30.85 -22.60 -34.52
N ARG A 178 -32.09 -23.11 -34.64
CA ARG A 178 -32.36 -24.54 -34.67
C ARG A 178 -31.58 -25.26 -35.78
N GLU A 179 -31.59 -24.71 -36.99
CA GLU A 179 -30.85 -25.26 -38.14
C GLU A 179 -29.34 -25.31 -37.90
N GLN A 180 -28.77 -24.25 -37.31
CA GLN A 180 -27.34 -24.20 -36.95
C GLN A 180 -26.99 -25.17 -35.82
N PHE A 181 -27.93 -25.49 -34.94
CA PHE A 181 -27.75 -26.48 -33.90
C PHE A 181 -27.74 -27.89 -34.47
N ASP A 182 -28.68 -28.21 -35.37
CA ASP A 182 -28.76 -29.51 -36.03
C ASP A 182 -27.46 -29.80 -36.82
N LEU A 183 -26.92 -28.81 -37.53
CA LEU A 183 -25.61 -28.88 -38.22
C LEU A 183 -24.38 -29.11 -37.31
N LEU A 184 -24.48 -28.84 -36.01
CA LEU A 184 -23.38 -29.06 -35.04
C LEU A 184 -23.47 -30.43 -34.34
N CYS A 185 -24.59 -31.12 -34.49
CA CYS A 185 -24.86 -32.41 -33.84
C CYS A 185 -24.63 -33.62 -34.77
N ASP A 186 -24.62 -33.41 -36.08
CA ASP A 186 -24.20 -34.39 -37.10
C ASP A 186 -22.68 -34.37 -37.32
#